data_AF-A0A954M8M7-F1
#
_entry.id   AF-A0A954M8M7-F1
#
_cell.length_a   1.000
_cell.length_b   1.000
_cell.length_c   1.000
_cell.angle_alpha   90.00
_cell.angle_beta   90.00
_cell.angle_gamma   90.00
#
_symmetry.space_group_name_H-M   'P 1'
#
loop_
_entity.id
_entity.type
_entity.pdbx_description
1 polymer ?
#
loop_
_entity_poly.entity_id
_entity_poly.type
_entity_poly.pdbx_seq_one_letter_code
_entity_poly.pdbx_strand_id
1 'polypeptide(L)'
;MTSPPDDLTQQMQQLAERHVLSAQSWYGLTFDYSPLSLQLVDFAIDAFHPEAGRSASVVAAHGAYVGEVIRRHIGGDWTTVDPQTPPHLAAVAKRAVHPFDWARRRFHDLERPPLADAFDLLLQDLGRPVPDQFGSTTAILAYGLRSCTGAASPTLLTQPPDQLRLLAPLIAFSLVSSVNGKITRRELRELHRQFRHPDEFTSPQFRMTLADLQPQLATHSAAIQAESVATKLLALGQLRDWLDQQYPDSATAFATDLLHLARSIACASAGWRGFFRSRIDTNSASMLQAIKSMLRLEDESKAEPSSKSLSSDVFHHSKNCVREPDAHDR
;
A
#
# COMPACT_ATOMS: atom_id res chain seq x y z
N MET A 1 20.02 -36.43 -3.93
CA MET A 1 21.00 -35.91 -4.90
C MET A 1 20.92 -34.39 -4.82
N THR A 2 22.00 -33.73 -4.41
CA THR A 2 22.07 -32.26 -4.37
C THR A 2 22.23 -31.75 -5.80
N SER A 3 21.41 -30.80 -6.23
CA SER A 3 21.64 -30.08 -7.50
C SER A 3 23.07 -29.52 -7.52
N PRO A 4 23.75 -29.51 -8.68
CA PRO A 4 25.04 -28.87 -8.78
C PRO A 4 24.94 -27.39 -8.32
N PRO A 5 25.97 -26.83 -7.67
CA PRO A 5 25.91 -25.50 -7.05
C PRO A 5 25.44 -24.38 -7.99
N ASP A 6 25.84 -24.45 -9.25
CA ASP A 6 25.48 -23.48 -10.29
C ASP A 6 23.98 -23.50 -10.63
N ASP A 7 23.34 -24.68 -10.56
CA ASP A 7 21.91 -24.85 -10.80
C ASP A 7 21.09 -24.20 -9.68
N LEU A 8 21.48 -24.37 -8.41
CA LEU A 8 20.76 -23.74 -7.30
C LEU A 8 20.87 -22.20 -7.33
N THR A 9 22.07 -21.68 -7.62
CA THR A 9 22.26 -20.23 -7.74
C THR A 9 21.39 -19.63 -8.84
N GLN A 10 21.35 -20.27 -10.02
CA GLN A 10 20.50 -19.83 -11.11
C GLN A 10 19.01 -19.90 -10.76
N GLN A 11 18.58 -20.96 -10.07
CA GLN A 11 17.20 -21.10 -9.61
C GLN A 11 16.80 -19.98 -8.63
N MET A 12 17.65 -19.64 -7.67
CA MET A 12 17.38 -18.56 -6.71
C MET A 12 17.33 -17.20 -7.39
N GLN A 13 18.24 -16.94 -8.32
CA GLN A 13 18.21 -15.73 -9.13
C GLN A 13 16.91 -15.62 -9.95
N GLN A 14 16.50 -16.67 -10.64
CA GLN A 14 15.25 -16.68 -11.42
C GLN A 14 14.02 -16.46 -10.54
N LEU A 15 14.01 -17.04 -9.34
CA LEU A 15 12.91 -16.86 -8.38
C LEU A 15 12.83 -15.41 -7.90
N ALA A 16 13.97 -14.79 -7.60
CA ALA A 16 14.05 -13.38 -7.24
C ALA A 16 13.64 -12.45 -8.40
N GLU A 17 14.06 -12.73 -9.64
CA GLU A 17 13.67 -11.95 -10.83
C GLU A 17 12.16 -12.02 -11.09
N ARG A 18 11.56 -13.20 -10.97
CA ARG A 18 10.10 -13.35 -11.04
C ARG A 18 9.39 -12.56 -9.95
N HIS A 19 9.98 -12.48 -8.76
CA HIS A 19 9.45 -11.66 -7.68
C HIS A 19 9.50 -10.18 -8.03
N VAL A 20 10.61 -9.66 -8.58
CA VAL A 20 10.71 -8.27 -9.06
C VAL A 20 9.64 -7.96 -10.10
N LEU A 21 9.47 -8.82 -11.11
CA LEU A 21 8.44 -8.64 -12.14
C LEU A 21 7.03 -8.66 -11.55
N SER A 22 6.79 -9.54 -10.58
CA SER A 22 5.51 -9.60 -9.88
C SER A 22 5.28 -8.35 -9.05
N ALA A 23 6.27 -7.88 -8.29
CA ALA A 23 6.15 -6.68 -7.49
C ALA A 23 5.84 -5.45 -8.36
N GLN A 24 6.50 -5.33 -9.51
CA GLN A 24 6.22 -4.26 -10.46
C GLN A 24 4.80 -4.39 -11.05
N SER A 25 4.40 -5.59 -11.48
CA SER A 25 3.11 -5.79 -12.14
C SER A 25 1.91 -5.65 -11.19
N TRP A 26 2.04 -6.16 -9.97
CA TRP A 26 0.92 -6.26 -9.02
C TRP A 26 0.87 -5.09 -8.05
N TYR A 27 2.03 -4.57 -7.65
CA TYR A 27 2.13 -3.51 -6.64
C TYR A 27 2.65 -2.18 -7.21
N GLY A 28 3.18 -2.19 -8.43
CA GLY A 28 3.86 -1.04 -9.02
C GLY A 28 5.15 -0.66 -8.28
N LEU A 29 5.76 -1.64 -7.58
CA LEU A 29 6.99 -1.45 -6.83
C LEU A 29 8.19 -1.91 -7.66
N THR A 30 9.19 -1.05 -7.81
CA THR A 30 10.45 -1.40 -8.45
C THR A 30 11.46 -1.86 -7.40
N PHE A 31 11.93 -3.08 -7.58
CA PHE A 31 12.89 -3.76 -6.73
C PHE A 31 14.21 -3.87 -7.50
N ASP A 32 15.27 -3.22 -7.00
CA ASP A 32 16.54 -3.05 -7.71
C ASP A 32 17.72 -3.81 -7.08
N TYR A 33 17.42 -4.63 -6.07
CA TYR A 33 18.35 -5.42 -5.28
C TYR A 33 19.27 -4.59 -4.37
N SER A 34 19.04 -3.29 -4.22
CA SER A 34 19.74 -2.47 -3.23
C SER A 34 19.29 -2.83 -1.80
N PRO A 35 20.09 -2.55 -0.75
CA PRO A 35 19.64 -2.71 0.64
C PRO A 35 18.35 -1.94 0.92
N LEU A 36 18.19 -0.75 0.32
CA LEU A 36 17.03 0.11 0.47
C LEU A 36 15.74 -0.55 -0.05
N SER A 37 15.84 -1.37 -1.10
CA SER A 37 14.68 -2.12 -1.61
C SER A 37 14.07 -3.07 -0.58
N LEU A 38 14.82 -3.51 0.44
CA LEU A 38 14.28 -4.36 1.52
C LEU A 38 13.19 -3.66 2.32
N GLN A 39 13.25 -2.33 2.46
CA GLN A 39 12.19 -1.56 3.10
C GLN A 39 10.92 -1.53 2.24
N LEU A 40 11.05 -1.51 0.91
CA LEU A 40 9.91 -1.65 0.00
C LEU A 40 9.32 -3.06 0.06
N VAL A 41 10.14 -4.08 0.29
CA VAL A 41 9.69 -5.45 0.56
C VAL A 41 8.92 -5.51 1.87
N ASP A 42 9.41 -4.89 2.95
CA ASP A 42 8.69 -4.78 4.23
C ASP A 42 7.34 -4.08 4.04
N PHE A 43 7.32 -2.95 3.34
CA PHE A 43 6.09 -2.24 2.99
C PHE A 43 5.13 -3.14 2.19
N ALA A 44 5.62 -3.85 1.17
CA ALA A 44 4.80 -4.73 0.36
C ALA A 44 4.17 -5.86 1.20
N ILE A 45 4.94 -6.39 2.16
CA ILE A 45 4.48 -7.40 3.09
C ILE A 45 3.32 -6.87 3.96
N ASP A 46 3.46 -5.68 4.54
CA ASP A 46 2.42 -5.11 5.40
C ASP A 46 1.18 -4.70 4.61
N ALA A 47 1.38 -4.07 3.46
CA ALA A 47 0.30 -3.50 2.66
C ALA A 47 -0.51 -4.58 1.91
N PHE A 48 0.15 -5.64 1.42
CA PHE A 48 -0.47 -6.59 0.50
C PHE A 48 -0.61 -8.00 1.06
N HIS A 49 -0.06 -8.28 2.24
CA HIS A 49 -0.12 -9.61 2.86
C HIS A 49 -0.60 -9.63 4.33
N PRO A 50 -1.64 -8.90 4.77
CA PRO A 50 -1.94 -8.75 6.20
C PRO A 50 -2.42 -10.00 6.98
N GLU A 51 -2.74 -11.14 6.33
CA GLU A 51 -3.22 -12.36 7.03
C GLU A 51 -2.37 -13.64 6.79
N ALA A 52 -2.58 -14.64 7.67
CA ALA A 52 -1.88 -15.93 7.81
C ALA A 52 -2.07 -16.96 6.66
N GLY A 53 -2.59 -16.54 5.50
CA GLY A 53 -2.86 -17.40 4.34
C GLY A 53 -1.76 -17.39 3.28
N ARG A 54 -0.51 -17.17 3.68
CA ARG A 54 0.57 -16.89 2.73
C ARG A 54 1.12 -18.20 2.19
N SER A 55 0.99 -18.41 0.88
CA SER A 55 1.49 -19.62 0.26
C SER A 55 3.00 -19.71 0.43
N ALA A 56 3.51 -20.93 0.60
CA ALA A 56 4.95 -21.17 0.67
C ALA A 56 5.69 -20.57 -0.54
N SER A 57 5.04 -20.49 -1.70
CA SER A 57 5.59 -19.86 -2.91
C SER A 57 5.80 -18.34 -2.77
N VAL A 58 4.90 -17.61 -2.11
CA VAL A 58 5.07 -16.16 -1.90
C VAL A 58 6.20 -15.90 -0.92
N VAL A 59 6.25 -16.65 0.19
CA VAL A 59 7.36 -16.58 1.17
C VAL A 59 8.69 -16.90 0.48
N ALA A 60 8.72 -17.94 -0.36
CA ALA A 60 9.91 -18.34 -1.09
C ALA A 60 10.39 -17.26 -2.06
N ALA A 61 9.49 -16.58 -2.77
CA ALA A 61 9.83 -15.48 -3.67
C ALA A 61 10.49 -14.30 -2.93
N HIS A 62 9.95 -13.93 -1.76
CA HIS A 62 10.53 -12.89 -0.92
C HIS A 62 11.88 -13.33 -0.34
N GLY A 63 11.98 -14.58 0.16
CA GLY A 63 13.22 -15.14 0.70
C GLY A 63 14.35 -15.17 -0.34
N ALA A 64 14.04 -15.57 -1.58
CA ALA A 64 15.01 -15.54 -2.68
C ALA A 64 15.48 -14.12 -3.00
N TYR A 65 14.56 -13.15 -3.04
CA TYR A 65 14.90 -11.75 -3.25
C TYR A 65 15.81 -11.19 -2.15
N VAL A 66 15.46 -11.38 -0.88
CA VAL A 66 16.28 -10.97 0.28
C VAL A 66 17.67 -11.60 0.19
N GLY A 67 17.75 -12.89 -0.16
CA GLY A 67 19.02 -13.56 -0.34
C GLY A 67 19.84 -13.00 -1.50
N GLU A 68 19.23 -12.63 -2.62
CA GLU A 68 19.95 -11.97 -3.71
C GLU A 68 20.48 -10.58 -3.32
N VAL A 69 19.74 -9.81 -2.51
CA VAL A 69 20.24 -8.55 -1.94
C VAL A 69 21.50 -8.82 -1.10
N ILE A 70 21.44 -9.79 -0.18
CA ILE A 70 22.57 -10.18 0.68
C ILE A 70 23.75 -10.65 -0.15
N ARG A 71 23.53 -11.56 -1.10
CA ARG A 71 24.56 -12.14 -1.94
C ARG A 71 25.30 -11.08 -2.76
N ARG A 72 24.57 -10.10 -3.33
CA ARG A 72 25.15 -9.02 -4.14
C ARG A 72 25.97 -8.02 -3.32
N HIS A 73 25.58 -7.76 -2.06
CA HIS A 73 26.21 -6.72 -1.23
C HIS A 73 27.27 -7.27 -0.26
N ILE A 74 27.09 -8.50 0.19
CA ILE A 74 27.92 -9.12 1.22
C ILE A 74 28.70 -10.32 0.68
N GLY A 75 28.16 -11.01 -0.33
CA GLY A 75 28.72 -12.23 -0.92
C GLY A 75 28.01 -13.48 -0.39
N GLY A 76 28.66 -14.63 -0.56
CA GLY A 76 28.15 -15.94 -0.16
C GLY A 76 27.62 -16.75 -1.34
N ASP A 77 27.49 -18.06 -1.10
CA ASP A 77 27.06 -19.02 -2.11
C ASP A 77 25.74 -19.65 -1.70
N TRP A 78 24.81 -19.79 -2.64
CA TRP A 78 23.58 -20.50 -2.37
C TRP A 78 23.87 -21.98 -2.15
N THR A 79 23.43 -22.50 -1.02
CA THR A 79 23.58 -23.91 -0.67
C THR A 79 22.29 -24.45 -0.08
N THR A 80 22.15 -25.78 -0.10
CA THR A 80 21.12 -26.48 0.65
C THR A 80 21.73 -27.70 1.34
N VAL A 81 21.31 -27.96 2.57
CA VAL A 81 21.73 -29.14 3.33
C VAL A 81 21.00 -30.38 2.81
N ASP A 82 19.71 -30.22 2.51
CA ASP A 82 18.84 -31.28 2.00
C ASP A 82 17.64 -30.67 1.25
N PRO A 83 16.93 -31.45 0.40
CA PRO A 83 15.83 -30.93 -0.42
C PRO A 83 14.62 -30.38 0.35
N GLN A 84 14.48 -30.67 1.65
CA GLN A 84 13.38 -30.19 2.50
C GLN A 84 13.72 -28.90 3.23
N THR A 85 15.01 -28.60 3.39
CA THR A 85 15.48 -27.37 4.02
C THR A 85 15.53 -26.24 2.97
N PRO A 86 14.96 -25.04 3.27
CA PRO A 86 15.06 -23.90 2.37
C PRO A 86 16.52 -23.53 2.06
N PRO A 87 16.81 -23.08 0.83
CA PRO A 87 18.15 -22.61 0.48
C PRO A 87 18.65 -21.50 1.41
N HIS A 88 19.95 -21.49 1.67
CA HIS A 88 20.59 -20.50 2.52
C HIS A 88 21.93 -20.07 1.91
N LEU A 89 22.47 -18.94 2.36
CA LEU A 89 23.76 -18.43 1.89
C LEU A 89 24.86 -18.94 2.83
N ALA A 90 25.77 -19.76 2.29
CA ALA A 90 26.97 -20.17 2.97
C ALA A 90 28.09 -19.12 2.78
N ALA A 91 29.12 -19.20 3.64
CA ALA A 91 30.34 -18.41 3.54
C ALA A 91 30.16 -16.87 3.61
N VAL A 92 29.00 -16.37 4.05
CA VAL A 92 28.82 -14.95 4.35
C VAL A 92 29.66 -14.62 5.60
N ALA A 93 30.88 -14.16 5.38
CA ALA A 93 31.91 -13.99 6.42
C ALA A 93 32.07 -15.24 7.32
N LYS A 94 32.12 -16.43 6.71
CA LYS A 94 32.23 -17.74 7.39
C LYS A 94 30.99 -18.13 8.24
N ARG A 95 29.84 -17.49 8.02
CA ARG A 95 28.57 -17.83 8.66
C ARG A 95 27.53 -18.24 7.61
N ALA A 96 26.53 -19.00 8.05
CA ALA A 96 25.34 -19.28 7.27
C ALA A 96 24.30 -18.19 7.54
N VAL A 97 23.70 -17.65 6.49
CA VAL A 97 22.56 -16.70 6.58
C VAL A 97 21.35 -17.36 5.94
N HIS A 98 20.18 -17.24 6.58
CA HIS A 98 18.95 -17.92 6.17
C HIS A 98 17.87 -16.91 5.71
N PRO A 99 17.95 -16.35 4.49
CA PRO A 99 17.02 -15.34 3.99
C PRO A 99 15.55 -15.78 3.99
N PHE A 100 15.29 -17.07 3.72
CA PHE A 100 13.95 -17.65 3.76
C PHE A 100 13.35 -17.62 5.17
N ASP A 101 14.19 -17.77 6.21
CA ASP A 101 13.74 -17.64 7.59
C ASP A 101 13.42 -16.18 7.95
N TRP A 102 14.18 -15.23 7.40
CA TRP A 102 13.90 -13.80 7.59
C TRP A 102 12.55 -13.44 6.98
N ALA A 103 12.33 -13.79 5.71
CA ALA A 103 11.05 -13.57 5.04
C ALA A 103 9.91 -14.30 5.78
N ARG A 104 10.07 -15.59 6.11
CA ARG A 104 9.05 -16.35 6.85
C ARG A 104 8.71 -15.70 8.19
N ARG A 105 9.71 -15.28 8.98
CA ARG A 105 9.47 -14.59 10.26
C ARG A 105 8.75 -13.28 10.04
N ARG A 106 9.18 -12.47 9.07
CA ARG A 106 8.51 -11.22 8.72
C ARG A 106 7.04 -11.42 8.35
N PHE A 107 6.72 -12.59 7.77
CA PHE A 107 5.38 -12.98 7.40
C PHE A 107 4.49 -13.42 8.57
N HIS A 108 5.06 -13.90 9.67
CA HIS A 108 4.32 -14.55 10.77
C HIS A 108 4.49 -13.88 12.13
N ASP A 109 5.54 -13.10 12.33
CA ASP A 109 5.99 -12.55 13.61
C ASP A 109 6.32 -11.06 13.40
N LEU A 110 5.28 -10.21 13.47
CA LEU A 110 5.39 -8.76 13.27
C LEU A 110 6.18 -8.06 14.40
N GLU A 111 6.47 -8.75 15.50
CA GLU A 111 7.31 -8.24 16.59
C GLU A 111 8.81 -8.34 16.27
N ARG A 112 9.17 -9.01 15.16
CA ARG A 112 10.55 -9.10 14.68
C ARG A 112 10.95 -7.85 13.89
N PRO A 113 12.25 -7.53 13.88
CA PRO A 113 12.75 -6.42 13.07
C PRO A 113 12.35 -6.61 11.60
N PRO A 114 11.95 -5.52 10.91
CA PRO A 114 11.85 -5.45 9.46
C PRO A 114 13.06 -6.10 8.76
N LEU A 115 12.87 -6.55 7.52
CA LEU A 115 13.93 -7.15 6.71
C LEU A 115 15.12 -6.20 6.52
N ALA A 116 14.85 -4.90 6.37
CA ALA A 116 15.89 -3.88 6.30
C ALA A 116 16.72 -3.81 7.59
N ASP A 117 16.07 -3.78 8.74
CA ASP A 117 16.73 -3.77 10.05
C ASP A 117 17.53 -5.06 10.29
N ALA A 118 17.00 -6.22 9.87
CA ALA A 118 17.71 -7.50 9.94
C ALA A 118 18.99 -7.48 9.07
N PHE A 119 18.94 -6.81 7.91
CA PHE A 119 20.10 -6.61 7.06
C PHE A 119 21.13 -5.66 7.68
N ASP A 120 20.69 -4.57 8.32
CA ASP A 120 21.58 -3.64 9.01
C ASP A 120 22.27 -4.29 10.21
N LEU A 121 21.54 -5.09 11.00
CA LEU A 121 22.11 -5.89 12.08
C LEU A 121 23.16 -6.88 11.56
N LEU A 122 22.92 -7.49 10.38
CA LEU A 122 23.93 -8.33 9.73
C LEU A 122 25.17 -7.51 9.34
N LEU A 123 25.02 -6.33 8.74
CA LEU A 123 26.17 -5.48 8.39
C LEU A 123 26.99 -5.08 9.63
N GLN A 124 26.31 -4.69 10.72
CA GLN A 124 26.94 -4.36 11.99
C GLN A 124 27.73 -5.52 12.58
N ASP A 125 27.13 -6.72 12.62
CA ASP A 125 27.78 -7.95 13.09
C ASP A 125 29.02 -8.32 12.25
N LEU A 126 29.02 -7.96 10.97
CA LEU A 126 30.16 -8.12 10.06
C LEU A 126 31.19 -7.00 10.14
N GLY A 127 31.00 -5.99 11.01
CA GLY A 127 31.85 -4.81 11.09
C GLY A 127 31.85 -3.97 9.82
N ARG A 128 30.79 -4.05 9.01
CA ARG A 128 30.61 -3.25 7.80
C ARG A 128 29.83 -1.97 8.13
N PRO A 129 30.13 -0.85 7.46
CA PRO A 129 29.33 0.35 7.62
C PRO A 129 27.90 0.06 7.16
N VAL A 130 26.94 0.41 8.00
CA VAL A 130 25.53 0.51 7.59
C VAL A 130 25.46 1.69 6.62
N PRO A 131 24.97 1.51 5.37
CA PRO A 131 24.72 2.63 4.49
C PRO A 131 23.90 3.66 5.23
N ASP A 132 24.20 4.95 5.09
CA ASP A 132 23.43 6.01 5.72
C ASP A 132 22.02 5.99 5.09
N GLN A 133 21.14 5.16 5.63
CA GLN A 133 19.81 4.93 5.08
C GLN A 133 18.98 6.15 5.45
N PHE A 134 18.48 6.88 4.44
CA PHE A 134 17.66 8.07 4.65
C PHE A 134 16.50 7.76 5.62
N GLY A 135 16.59 8.24 6.86
CA GLY A 135 15.71 7.89 7.97
C GLY A 135 14.28 8.45 7.91
N SER A 136 13.67 8.51 6.73
CA SER A 136 12.29 8.92 6.56
C SER A 136 11.61 8.03 5.53
N THR A 137 10.44 7.49 5.89
CA THR A 137 9.50 6.77 5.00
C THR A 137 9.31 7.46 3.65
N THR A 138 9.37 8.80 3.63
CA THR A 138 9.29 9.63 2.42
C THR A 138 10.47 9.41 1.45
N ALA A 139 11.68 9.16 1.95
CA ALA A 139 12.88 8.94 1.14
C ALA A 139 12.92 7.54 0.52
N ILE A 140 12.49 6.52 1.27
CA ILE A 140 12.33 5.12 0.82
C ILE A 140 11.42 5.07 -0.41
N LEU A 141 10.31 5.78 -0.27
CA LEU A 141 9.26 5.83 -1.26
C LEU A 141 9.63 6.72 -2.45
N ALA A 142 10.43 7.79 -2.25
CA ALA A 142 11.04 8.55 -3.34
C ALA A 142 12.09 7.74 -4.12
N TYR A 143 12.77 6.78 -3.49
CA TYR A 143 13.74 5.91 -4.14
C TYR A 143 13.08 4.90 -5.07
N GLY A 144 12.02 4.23 -4.61
CA GLY A 144 11.23 3.31 -5.45
C GLY A 144 10.65 3.97 -6.71
N LEU A 145 10.46 5.29 -6.70
CA LEU A 145 9.88 6.06 -7.81
C LEU A 145 10.93 6.65 -8.78
N ARG A 146 12.17 6.89 -8.34
CA ARG A 146 13.24 7.42 -9.21
C ARG A 146 13.75 6.43 -10.24
N SER A 147 13.53 5.12 -10.03
CA SER A 147 13.98 4.07 -10.96
C SER A 147 13.08 3.92 -12.20
N CYS A 148 12.00 4.69 -12.31
CA CYS A 148 11.03 4.66 -13.41
C CYS A 148 11.25 5.81 -14.42
N THR A 149 12.46 6.01 -14.95
CA THR A 149 12.72 7.10 -15.92
C THR A 149 12.51 6.66 -17.38
N GLY A 150 11.26 6.64 -17.82
CA GLY A 150 10.89 6.78 -19.23
C GLY A 150 10.05 8.07 -19.38
N ALA A 151 10.47 8.99 -20.25
CA ALA A 151 9.84 10.29 -20.60
C ALA A 151 8.66 10.72 -19.71
N ALA A 152 8.99 11.41 -18.60
CA ALA A 152 8.08 11.64 -17.49
C ALA A 152 6.94 12.62 -17.82
N SER A 153 5.70 12.11 -17.83
CA SER A 153 4.56 12.95 -17.44
C SER A 153 4.76 13.37 -15.97
N PRO A 154 4.34 14.57 -15.54
CA PRO A 154 4.54 15.03 -14.18
C PRO A 154 3.88 14.04 -13.21
N THR A 155 4.72 13.30 -12.50
CA THR A 155 4.30 12.25 -11.59
C THR A 155 3.45 12.86 -10.47
N LEU A 156 2.47 12.12 -9.97
CA LEU A 156 1.57 12.58 -8.90
C LEU A 156 2.27 13.29 -7.73
N LEU A 157 3.47 12.85 -7.34
CA LEU A 157 4.26 13.44 -6.24
C LEU A 157 4.95 14.79 -6.56
N THR A 158 5.00 15.16 -7.83
CA THR A 158 5.56 16.46 -8.27
C THR A 158 4.47 17.52 -8.39
N GLN A 159 3.21 17.14 -8.18
CA GLN A 159 2.09 18.06 -8.27
C GLN A 159 2.13 19.06 -7.11
N PRO A 160 1.81 20.34 -7.35
CA PRO A 160 1.62 21.30 -6.28
C PRO A 160 0.58 20.79 -5.26
N PRO A 161 0.71 21.13 -3.97
CA PRO A 161 -0.21 20.60 -2.95
C PRO A 161 -1.70 20.90 -3.21
N ASP A 162 -2.02 22.08 -3.77
CA ASP A 162 -3.39 22.40 -4.19
C ASP A 162 -3.92 21.45 -5.26
N GLN A 163 -3.05 21.03 -6.17
CA GLN A 163 -3.39 20.04 -7.19
C GLN A 163 -3.54 18.65 -6.56
N LEU A 164 -2.71 18.27 -5.59
CA LEU A 164 -2.91 17.02 -4.83
C LEU A 164 -4.26 17.01 -4.09
N ARG A 165 -4.65 18.13 -3.49
CA ARG A 165 -5.98 18.30 -2.87
C ARG A 165 -7.09 18.07 -3.88
N LEU A 166 -6.97 18.63 -5.08
CA LEU A 166 -7.93 18.45 -6.17
C LEU A 166 -8.03 16.98 -6.60
N LEU A 167 -6.90 16.28 -6.68
CA LEU A 167 -6.81 14.90 -7.18
C LEU A 167 -7.16 13.83 -6.12
N ALA A 168 -7.20 14.19 -4.84
CA ALA A 168 -7.39 13.25 -3.72
C ALA A 168 -8.58 12.28 -3.90
N PRO A 169 -9.79 12.72 -4.32
CA PRO A 169 -10.92 11.82 -4.53
C PRO A 169 -10.66 10.74 -5.58
N LEU A 170 -9.98 11.09 -6.67
CA LEU A 170 -9.61 10.14 -7.72
C LEU A 170 -8.47 9.21 -7.29
N ILE A 171 -7.54 9.70 -6.47
CA ILE A 171 -6.49 8.86 -5.87
C ILE A 171 -7.13 7.78 -5.00
N ALA A 172 -8.02 8.17 -4.08
CA ALA A 172 -8.74 7.24 -3.20
C ALA A 172 -9.62 6.26 -3.99
N PHE A 173 -10.35 6.75 -5.01
CA PHE A 173 -11.10 5.89 -5.92
C PHE A 173 -10.22 4.89 -6.64
N SER A 174 -9.08 5.33 -7.21
CA SER A 174 -8.16 4.45 -7.94
C SER A 174 -7.52 3.42 -7.02
N LEU A 175 -7.18 3.78 -5.78
CA LEU A 175 -6.63 2.85 -4.80
C LEU A 175 -7.61 1.72 -4.51
N VAL A 176 -8.88 2.03 -4.22
CA VAL A 176 -9.89 1.03 -3.88
C VAL A 176 -10.34 0.20 -5.09
N SER A 177 -10.58 0.85 -6.23
CA SER A 177 -11.12 0.16 -7.42
C SER A 177 -10.08 -0.67 -8.19
N SER A 178 -8.78 -0.39 -8.00
CA SER A 178 -7.71 -1.16 -8.65
C SER A 178 -7.40 -2.48 -7.96
N VAL A 179 -7.86 -2.67 -6.72
CA VAL A 179 -7.59 -3.87 -5.91
C VAL A 179 -7.98 -5.17 -6.62
N ASN A 180 -9.11 -5.15 -7.35
CA ASN A 180 -9.61 -6.31 -8.10
C ASN A 180 -9.16 -6.34 -9.56
N GLY A 181 -8.23 -5.45 -9.94
CA GLY A 181 -7.65 -5.34 -11.29
C GLY A 181 -8.59 -4.79 -12.36
N LYS A 182 -9.86 -4.48 -12.03
CA LYS A 182 -10.85 -3.93 -12.97
C LYS A 182 -11.81 -2.99 -12.27
N ILE A 183 -11.89 -1.75 -12.78
CA ILE A 183 -12.91 -0.79 -12.38
C ILE A 183 -14.26 -1.23 -12.95
N THR A 184 -15.23 -1.44 -12.07
CA THR A 184 -16.58 -1.87 -12.41
C THR A 184 -17.51 -0.68 -12.71
N ARG A 185 -18.57 -0.93 -13.48
CA ARG A 185 -19.65 0.06 -13.68
C ARG A 185 -20.39 0.43 -12.39
N ARG A 186 -20.23 -0.32 -11.30
CA ARG A 186 -20.85 0.00 -10.00
C ARG A 186 -20.01 1.02 -9.25
N GLU A 187 -18.70 0.80 -9.18
CA GLU A 187 -17.77 1.75 -8.56
C GLU A 187 -17.79 3.12 -9.28
N LEU A 188 -17.82 3.14 -10.62
CA LEU A 188 -17.95 4.39 -11.37
C LEU A 188 -19.28 5.11 -11.11
N ARG A 189 -20.39 4.35 -10.98
CA ARG A 189 -21.69 4.94 -10.65
C ARG A 189 -21.69 5.50 -9.23
N GLU A 190 -21.07 4.81 -8.29
CA GLU A 190 -20.94 5.30 -6.91
C GLU A 190 -20.07 6.55 -6.85
N LEU A 191 -18.93 6.59 -7.56
CA LEU A 191 -18.14 7.81 -7.69
C LEU A 191 -18.99 8.96 -8.24
N HIS A 192 -19.70 8.76 -9.35
CA HIS A 192 -20.57 9.80 -9.91
C HIS A 192 -21.69 10.22 -8.96
N ARG A 193 -22.25 9.30 -8.15
CA ARG A 193 -23.26 9.63 -7.14
C ARG A 193 -22.68 10.61 -6.12
N GLN A 194 -21.50 10.31 -5.59
CA GLN A 194 -20.83 11.14 -4.58
C GLN A 194 -20.53 12.54 -5.10
N PHE A 195 -20.14 12.68 -6.37
CA PHE A 195 -19.93 13.98 -7.02
C PHE A 195 -21.22 14.79 -7.21
N ARG A 196 -22.39 14.14 -7.29
CA ARG A 196 -23.69 14.82 -7.40
C ARG A 196 -24.27 15.24 -6.06
N HIS A 197 -23.76 14.70 -4.95
CA HIS A 197 -24.25 14.97 -3.61
C HIS A 197 -23.11 15.42 -2.68
N PRO A 198 -22.39 16.51 -3.01
CA PRO A 198 -21.28 16.98 -2.18
C PRO A 198 -21.76 17.36 -0.76
N ASP A 199 -23.03 17.71 -0.58
CA ASP A 199 -23.60 18.07 0.73
C ASP A 199 -23.65 16.90 1.74
N GLU A 200 -23.42 15.66 1.29
CA GLU A 200 -23.27 14.49 2.19
C GLU A 200 -21.95 14.54 2.97
N PHE A 201 -20.98 15.37 2.58
CA PHE A 201 -19.66 15.46 3.20
C PHE A 201 -19.57 16.62 4.20
N THR A 202 -18.83 16.42 5.29
CA THR A 202 -18.76 17.37 6.42
C THR A 202 -17.82 18.55 6.16
N SER A 203 -16.67 18.28 5.56
CA SER A 203 -15.60 19.24 5.24
C SER A 203 -15.99 20.16 4.08
N PRO A 204 -16.10 21.47 4.30
CA PRO A 204 -16.32 22.43 3.23
C PRO A 204 -15.25 22.34 2.13
N GLN A 205 -14.00 22.10 2.52
CA GLN A 205 -12.89 21.99 1.57
C GLN A 205 -12.99 20.74 0.69
N PHE A 206 -13.48 19.64 1.23
CA PHE A 206 -13.73 18.43 0.46
C PHE A 206 -14.87 18.63 -0.55
N ARG A 207 -15.95 19.30 -0.15
CA ARG A 207 -17.07 19.66 -1.05
C ARG A 207 -16.59 20.52 -2.22
N MET A 208 -15.78 21.55 -1.94
CA MET A 208 -15.18 22.39 -2.97
C MET A 208 -14.29 21.58 -3.91
N THR A 209 -13.43 20.70 -3.36
CA THR A 209 -12.61 19.77 -4.15
C THR A 209 -13.44 18.94 -5.13
N LEU A 210 -14.58 18.38 -4.71
CA LEU A 210 -15.44 17.59 -5.59
C LEU A 210 -16.03 18.43 -6.73
N ALA A 211 -16.49 19.64 -6.43
CA ALA A 211 -17.03 20.57 -7.43
C ALA A 211 -15.97 20.97 -8.46
N ASP A 212 -14.76 21.31 -8.02
CA ASP A 212 -13.65 21.71 -8.89
C ASP A 212 -13.14 20.56 -9.77
N LEU A 213 -13.18 19.33 -9.24
CA LEU A 213 -12.70 18.13 -9.91
C LEU A 213 -13.70 17.60 -10.95
N GLN A 214 -15.01 17.76 -10.72
CA GLN A 214 -16.06 17.23 -11.59
C GLN A 214 -15.87 17.51 -13.09
N PRO A 215 -15.62 18.75 -13.54
CA PRO A 215 -15.42 19.03 -14.97
C PRO A 215 -14.11 18.43 -15.54
N GLN A 216 -13.18 18.01 -14.68
CA GLN A 216 -11.85 17.52 -15.06
C GLN A 216 -11.66 16.02 -14.85
N LEU A 217 -12.72 15.29 -14.46
CA LEU A 217 -12.66 13.87 -14.11
C LEU A 217 -11.99 13.01 -15.19
N ALA A 218 -12.39 13.17 -16.45
CA ALA A 218 -11.87 12.37 -17.56
C ALA A 218 -10.37 12.61 -17.78
N THR A 219 -9.93 13.86 -17.71
CA THR A 219 -8.53 14.28 -17.89
C THR A 219 -7.63 13.67 -16.82
N HIS A 220 -8.04 13.78 -15.55
CA HIS A 220 -7.20 13.36 -14.42
C HIS A 220 -7.25 11.86 -14.15
N SER A 221 -8.34 11.18 -14.52
CA SER A 221 -8.49 9.73 -14.29
C SER A 221 -7.40 8.91 -15.00
N ALA A 222 -7.06 9.25 -16.25
CA ALA A 222 -6.04 8.53 -17.00
C ALA A 222 -4.64 8.70 -16.37
N ALA A 223 -4.29 9.93 -15.98
CA ALA A 223 -3.03 10.23 -15.32
C ALA A 223 -2.89 9.46 -14.00
N ILE A 224 -3.93 9.48 -13.16
CA ILE A 224 -3.92 8.76 -11.88
C ILE A 224 -3.88 7.24 -12.09
N GLN A 225 -4.59 6.70 -13.09
CA GLN A 225 -4.57 5.26 -13.33
C GLN A 225 -3.18 4.73 -13.71
N ALA A 226 -2.37 5.55 -14.40
CA ALA A 226 -0.99 5.19 -14.75
C ALA A 226 -0.05 5.12 -13.55
N GLU A 227 -0.42 5.71 -12.41
CA GLU A 227 0.42 5.78 -11.22
C GLU A 227 0.39 4.47 -10.41
N SER A 228 1.52 4.13 -9.79
CA SER A 228 1.60 2.98 -8.89
C SER A 228 0.72 3.16 -7.64
N VAL A 229 0.36 2.05 -6.99
CA VAL A 229 -0.34 2.08 -5.69
C VAL A 229 0.50 2.83 -4.65
N ALA A 230 1.81 2.61 -4.63
CA ALA A 230 2.73 3.30 -3.72
C ALA A 230 2.74 4.82 -3.95
N THR A 231 2.82 5.28 -5.22
CA THR A 231 2.76 6.71 -5.56
C THR A 231 1.48 7.35 -5.04
N LYS A 232 0.35 6.66 -5.20
CA LYS A 232 -0.96 7.12 -4.75
C LYS A 232 -1.05 7.25 -3.23
N LEU A 233 -0.59 6.24 -2.49
CA LEU A 233 -0.59 6.26 -1.02
C LEU A 233 0.31 7.38 -0.47
N LEU A 234 1.48 7.57 -1.07
CA LEU A 234 2.37 8.68 -0.78
C LEU A 234 1.74 10.05 -1.02
N ALA A 235 1.07 10.21 -2.14
CA ALA A 235 0.39 11.45 -2.48
C ALA A 235 -0.68 11.79 -1.42
N LEU A 236 -1.36 10.79 -0.86
CA LEU A 236 -2.27 11.00 0.27
C LEU A 236 -1.54 11.42 1.55
N GLY A 237 -0.36 10.85 1.83
CA GLY A 237 0.48 11.28 2.96
C GLY A 237 0.97 12.73 2.82
N GLN A 238 1.48 13.11 1.63
CA GLN A 238 1.89 14.48 1.32
C GLN A 238 0.72 15.48 1.43
N LEU A 239 -0.45 15.07 0.94
CA LEU A 239 -1.67 15.86 1.08
C LEU A 239 -2.03 16.05 2.56
N ARG A 240 -1.92 15.00 3.38
CA ARG A 240 -2.21 15.10 4.82
C ARG A 240 -1.29 16.10 5.50
N ASP A 241 0.02 16.00 5.28
CA ASP A 241 1.00 16.94 5.83
C ASP A 241 0.69 18.40 5.46
N TRP A 242 0.32 18.63 4.20
CA TRP A 242 -0.04 19.96 3.73
C TRP A 242 -1.37 20.46 4.33
N LEU A 243 -2.38 19.60 4.44
CA LEU A 243 -3.66 19.96 5.08
C LEU A 243 -3.47 20.33 6.55
N ASP A 244 -2.62 19.60 7.28
CA ASP A 244 -2.29 19.91 8.67
C ASP A 244 -1.63 21.29 8.81
N GLN A 245 -0.84 21.71 7.82
CA GLN A 245 -0.17 23.01 7.82
C GLN A 245 -1.10 24.16 7.42
N GLN A 246 -1.91 23.97 6.37
CA GLN A 246 -2.71 25.05 5.78
C GLN A 246 -4.11 25.17 6.41
N TYR A 247 -4.68 24.05 6.85
CA TYR A 247 -6.06 23.98 7.31
C TYR A 247 -6.20 23.06 8.54
N PRO A 248 -5.47 23.30 9.65
CA PRO A 248 -5.41 22.40 10.80
C PRO A 248 -6.80 22.04 11.35
N ASP A 249 -7.72 23.01 11.41
CA ASP A 249 -9.08 22.81 11.93
C ASP A 249 -9.96 21.93 11.04
N SER A 250 -9.61 21.77 9.75
CA SER A 250 -10.42 21.00 8.78
C SER A 250 -9.69 19.80 8.17
N ALA A 251 -8.40 19.63 8.48
CA ALA A 251 -7.57 18.54 7.95
C ALA A 251 -8.16 17.16 8.28
N THR A 252 -8.56 16.96 9.53
CA THR A 252 -9.19 15.70 9.99
C THR A 252 -10.56 15.46 9.36
N ALA A 253 -11.39 16.50 9.22
CA ALA A 253 -12.69 16.39 8.55
C ALA A 253 -12.51 16.02 7.07
N PHE A 254 -11.57 16.67 6.37
CA PHE A 254 -11.26 16.36 4.96
C PHE A 254 -10.77 14.92 4.80
N ALA A 255 -9.82 14.48 5.63
CA ALA A 255 -9.31 13.13 5.62
C ALA A 255 -10.42 12.09 5.88
N THR A 256 -11.31 12.36 6.84
CA THR A 256 -12.44 11.50 7.18
C THR A 256 -13.42 11.37 6.02
N ASP A 257 -13.77 12.48 5.36
CA ASP A 257 -14.64 12.48 4.18
C ASP A 257 -14.00 11.75 2.99
N LEU A 258 -12.68 11.88 2.81
CA LEU A 258 -11.95 11.15 1.78
C LEU A 258 -11.96 9.63 2.03
N LEU A 259 -11.77 9.19 3.29
CA LEU A 259 -11.89 7.79 3.67
C LEU A 259 -13.34 7.29 3.53
N HIS A 260 -14.33 8.13 3.85
CA HIS A 260 -15.75 7.83 3.66
C HIS A 260 -16.07 7.58 2.18
N LEU A 261 -15.59 8.44 1.27
CA LEU A 261 -15.70 8.25 -0.18
C LEU A 261 -15.10 6.90 -0.59
N ALA A 262 -13.86 6.63 -0.19
CA ALA A 262 -13.15 5.38 -0.50
C ALA A 262 -13.95 4.15 -0.04
N ARG A 263 -14.48 4.20 1.18
CA ARG A 263 -15.30 3.13 1.76
C ARG A 263 -16.61 2.93 1.01
N SER A 264 -17.28 4.01 0.58
CA SER A 264 -18.51 3.89 -0.20
C SER A 264 -18.27 3.18 -1.53
N ILE A 265 -17.16 3.49 -2.20
CA ILE A 265 -16.73 2.84 -3.45
C ILE A 265 -16.46 1.34 -3.20
N ALA A 266 -15.74 1.00 -2.13
CA ALA A 266 -15.47 -0.40 -1.74
C ALA A 266 -16.78 -1.17 -1.45
N CYS A 267 -17.75 -0.54 -0.80
CA CYS A 267 -19.06 -1.15 -0.55
C CYS A 267 -19.85 -1.41 -1.84
N ALA A 268 -19.69 -0.55 -2.86
CA ALA A 268 -20.36 -0.70 -4.15
C ALA A 268 -19.75 -1.81 -5.03
N SER A 269 -18.48 -2.16 -4.81
CA SER A 269 -17.78 -3.24 -5.53
C SER A 269 -18.21 -4.63 -5.06
N ALA A 270 -18.52 -4.77 -3.76
CA ALA A 270 -19.06 -5.98 -3.15
C ALA A 270 -20.41 -6.35 -3.79
N GLY A 271 -20.40 -7.34 -4.69
CA GLY A 271 -21.53 -7.67 -5.53
C GLY A 271 -22.83 -7.97 -4.76
N TRP A 272 -23.98 -7.63 -5.37
CA TRP A 272 -25.31 -8.04 -4.93
C TRP A 272 -25.43 -9.58 -4.92
N ARG A 273 -25.05 -10.24 -3.82
CA ARG A 273 -25.45 -11.62 -3.51
C ARG A 273 -26.47 -11.53 -2.39
N GLY A 274 -27.76 -11.61 -2.79
CA GLY A 274 -28.99 -11.72 -1.99
C GLY A 274 -28.94 -11.36 -0.50
N PHE A 275 -29.71 -10.34 -0.12
CA PHE A 275 -30.18 -10.03 1.25
C PHE A 275 -29.15 -9.80 2.38
N PHE A 276 -27.87 -10.10 2.19
CA PHE A 276 -26.84 -9.82 3.20
C PHE A 276 -26.11 -8.51 2.89
N ARG A 277 -25.89 -7.70 3.95
CA ARG A 277 -25.08 -6.47 3.91
C ARG A 277 -23.80 -6.72 3.11
N SER A 278 -23.50 -5.84 2.15
CA SER A 278 -22.30 -5.93 1.33
C SER A 278 -21.05 -5.97 2.21
N ARG A 279 -20.45 -7.15 2.32
CA ARG A 279 -19.16 -7.33 2.99
C ARG A 279 -18.09 -6.79 2.06
N ILE A 280 -17.34 -5.80 2.51
CA ILE A 280 -16.12 -5.35 1.85
C ILE A 280 -15.18 -6.56 1.78
N ASP A 281 -14.63 -6.86 0.60
CA ASP A 281 -13.69 -7.96 0.44
C ASP A 281 -12.37 -7.68 1.19
N THR A 282 -11.61 -8.73 1.50
CA THR A 282 -10.39 -8.64 2.31
C THR A 282 -9.36 -7.68 1.72
N ASN A 283 -9.23 -7.64 0.39
CA ASN A 283 -8.23 -6.79 -0.25
C ASN A 283 -8.67 -5.32 -0.20
N SER A 284 -9.96 -5.02 -0.47
CA SER A 284 -10.52 -3.67 -0.32
C SER A 284 -10.43 -3.19 1.14
N ALA A 285 -10.65 -4.07 2.11
CA ALA A 285 -10.49 -3.76 3.53
C ALA A 285 -9.04 -3.38 3.87
N SER A 286 -8.08 -4.15 3.35
CA SER A 286 -6.63 -3.87 3.51
C SER A 286 -6.26 -2.52 2.89
N MET A 287 -6.77 -2.21 1.70
CA MET A 287 -6.54 -0.93 1.04
C MET A 287 -7.15 0.25 1.82
N LEU A 288 -8.36 0.10 2.36
CA LEU A 288 -8.96 1.13 3.22
C LEU A 288 -8.14 1.37 4.48
N GLN A 289 -7.54 0.32 5.05
CA GLN A 289 -6.63 0.46 6.18
C GLN A 289 -5.35 1.21 5.79
N ALA A 290 -4.78 0.92 4.62
CA ALA A 290 -3.62 1.67 4.11
C ALA A 290 -3.94 3.15 3.88
N ILE A 291 -5.09 3.47 3.28
CA ILE A 291 -5.57 4.85 3.10
C ILE A 291 -5.75 5.53 4.48
N LYS A 292 -6.40 4.86 5.43
CA LYS A 292 -6.60 5.36 6.80
C LYS A 292 -5.26 5.71 7.48
N SER A 293 -4.28 4.82 7.39
CA SER A 293 -2.93 5.04 7.91
C SER A 293 -2.23 6.24 7.27
N MET A 294 -2.29 6.37 5.94
CA MET A 294 -1.69 7.50 5.22
C MET A 294 -2.36 8.84 5.55
N LEU A 295 -3.65 8.81 5.86
CA LEU A 295 -4.40 9.99 6.29
C LEU A 295 -4.27 10.28 7.79
N ARG A 296 -3.48 9.49 8.53
CA ARG A 296 -3.28 9.59 9.99
C ARG A 296 -4.59 9.64 10.77
N LEU A 297 -5.60 8.93 10.28
CA LEU A 297 -6.85 8.74 10.99
C LEU A 297 -6.65 7.58 11.96
N GLU A 298 -5.97 7.82 13.08
CA GLU A 298 -5.87 6.80 14.12
C GLU A 298 -7.24 6.47 14.70
N ASP A 299 -7.36 5.26 15.28
CA ASP A 299 -8.54 4.93 16.06
C ASP A 299 -8.57 5.81 17.32
N GLU A 300 -9.31 6.92 17.23
CA GLU A 300 -9.65 7.79 18.38
C GLU A 300 -10.25 7.00 19.56
N SER A 301 -10.63 5.73 19.37
CA SER A 301 -11.02 4.81 20.44
C SER A 301 -9.92 4.50 21.46
N LYS A 302 -8.65 4.89 21.20
CA LYS A 302 -7.56 4.85 22.20
C LYS A 302 -7.24 6.18 22.87
N ALA A 303 -7.84 7.29 22.43
CA ALA A 303 -7.74 8.53 23.20
C ALA A 303 -8.56 8.33 24.49
N GLU A 304 -7.88 8.32 25.63
CA GLU A 304 -8.49 8.15 26.95
C GLU A 304 -9.73 9.05 27.12
N PRO A 305 -10.76 8.60 27.86
CA PRO A 305 -11.94 9.41 28.11
C PRO A 305 -11.56 10.64 28.94
N SER A 306 -11.24 11.74 28.25
CA SER A 306 -11.20 13.08 28.83
C SER A 306 -12.61 13.39 29.30
N SER A 307 -12.83 13.21 30.60
CA SER A 307 -14.07 13.48 31.32
C SER A 307 -14.43 14.97 31.24
N LYS A 308 -15.07 15.38 30.15
CA LYS A 308 -15.94 16.56 30.12
C LYS A 308 -17.20 16.22 29.33
N SER A 309 -18.29 16.15 30.06
CA SER A 309 -19.65 15.96 29.56
C SER A 309 -19.97 16.95 28.45
N LEU A 310 -20.08 16.48 27.22
CA LEU A 310 -20.72 17.19 26.13
C LEU A 310 -21.76 16.27 25.50
N SER A 311 -22.98 16.84 25.43
CA SER A 311 -24.25 16.34 24.94
C SER A 311 -24.19 15.26 23.86
N SER A 312 -24.86 14.15 24.12
CA SER A 312 -25.06 13.00 23.24
C SER A 312 -26.08 13.26 22.13
N ASP A 313 -25.90 14.31 21.34
CA ASP A 313 -26.66 14.53 20.11
C ASP A 313 -25.68 14.70 18.96
N VAL A 314 -26.03 14.15 17.79
CA VAL A 314 -25.22 14.02 16.56
C VAL A 314 -24.41 12.71 16.50
N PHE A 315 -25.08 11.58 16.29
CA PHE A 315 -24.63 10.51 15.36
C PHE A 315 -25.78 9.50 15.13
N HIS A 316 -26.84 9.97 14.46
CA HIS A 316 -27.93 9.11 14.00
C HIS A 316 -28.39 9.51 12.60
N HIS A 317 -27.50 9.61 11.61
CA HIS A 317 -27.91 9.71 10.19
C HIS A 317 -26.98 8.88 9.28
N SER A 318 -27.03 7.56 9.43
CA SER A 318 -26.71 6.62 8.34
C SER A 318 -27.55 5.34 8.49
N LYS A 319 -28.87 5.56 8.63
CA LYS A 319 -29.87 4.53 8.38
C LYS A 319 -30.63 5.01 7.16
N ASN A 320 -30.25 4.54 5.98
CA ASN A 320 -31.10 4.24 4.83
C ASN A 320 -30.26 4.06 3.55
N CYS A 321 -29.64 2.89 3.41
CA CYS A 321 -29.55 2.26 2.09
C CYS A 321 -30.87 1.51 1.84
N VAL A 322 -32.01 2.23 1.85
CA VAL A 322 -33.28 1.71 1.35
C VAL A 322 -33.39 2.24 -0.06
N ARG A 323 -33.28 1.33 -1.05
CA ARG A 323 -33.57 1.68 -2.44
C ARG A 323 -35.07 1.95 -2.57
N GLU A 324 -35.41 3.12 -3.09
CA GLU A 324 -36.69 3.30 -3.78
C GLU A 324 -36.76 2.26 -4.92
N PRO A 325 -37.90 1.56 -5.09
CA PRO A 325 -38.11 0.73 -6.26
C PRO A 325 -38.18 1.63 -7.50
N ASP A 326 -37.38 1.32 -8.51
CA ASP A 326 -37.49 1.92 -9.84
C ASP A 326 -38.92 1.69 -10.36
N ALA A 327 -39.75 2.73 -10.28
CA ALA A 327 -41.05 2.76 -10.92
C ALA A 327 -40.86 3.11 -12.40
N HIS A 328 -40.51 2.11 -13.20
CA HIS A 328 -40.81 2.13 -14.62
C HIS A 328 -41.48 0.82 -15.01
N ASP A 329 -42.80 0.91 -15.08
CA ASP A 329 -43.68 0.00 -15.81
C ASP A 329 -44.21 0.80 -17.01
N ARG A 330 -44.29 0.13 -18.17
CA ARG A 330 -44.76 0.56 -19.51
C ARG A 330 -43.74 1.12 -20.49
#